data_AF-A0A4S5BE24-F1
#
_entry.id   AF-A0A4S5BE24-F1
#
_cell.length_a   1.000
_cell.length_b   1.000
_cell.length_c   1.000
_cell.angle_alpha   90.00
_cell.angle_beta   90.00
_cell.angle_gamma   90.00
#
_symmetry.space_group_name_H-M   'P 1'
#
loop_
_entity.id
_entity.type
_entity.pdbx_description
1 polymer ?
#
loop_
_entity_poly.entity_id
_entity_poly.type
_entity_poly.pdbx_seq_one_letter_code
_entity_poly.pdbx_strand_id
1 'polypeptide(L)'
;LVGQYNGTKGLGASSANPNRELCKVYYFHTDQVGMPEELTNADGQLVWQASYTTWGATVAEEWQVKTLANQEPIEQGDKPEGEQNLRFQGQYLDRSTGLHYNTFRYYDADMGRFICPDPIGLQGGINLATYAPNPLSWIDPWGWACQRPGGYRTNDVDKHVNLSPGVNRAPGHTNTAADNRVQSHHAIQQEWAKRNVPGYDPNAAPAILLPSSSGMSHAQISAAQRAFRRNNGFGTDIRTEFNEAARKMRAAGVPEAQVRRVINQSYKYFDQLGAF
;
A
#
# COMPACT_ATOMS: atom_id res chain seq x y z
N LEU A 1 6.99 12.92 -6.63
CA LEU A 1 8.42 12.68 -6.32
C LEU A 1 9.24 13.33 -7.43
N VAL A 2 10.17 14.22 -7.13
CA VAL A 2 11.11 14.77 -8.13
C VAL A 2 12.26 13.78 -8.24
N GLY A 3 12.27 12.97 -9.29
CA GLY A 3 13.38 12.05 -9.60
C GLY A 3 14.29 12.70 -10.64
N GLN A 4 15.57 12.91 -10.29
CA GLN A 4 16.60 13.38 -11.21
C GLN A 4 17.22 12.18 -11.93
N TYR A 5 17.27 12.22 -13.27
CA TYR A 5 17.99 11.23 -14.08
C TYR A 5 19.34 11.80 -14.50
N ASN A 6 20.44 11.20 -14.04
CA ASN A 6 21.81 11.61 -14.38
C ASN A 6 22.51 10.51 -15.17
N GLY A 7 22.68 10.69 -16.49
CA GLY A 7 23.57 9.87 -17.30
C GLY A 7 25.02 10.34 -17.18
N THR A 8 25.97 9.45 -16.92
CA THR A 8 27.41 9.77 -16.94
C THR A 8 28.14 8.94 -17.99
N LYS A 9 29.01 9.56 -18.79
CA LYS A 9 30.10 8.86 -19.48
C LYS A 9 31.38 9.71 -19.55
N GLY A 10 32.48 9.07 -19.11
CA GLY A 10 33.66 8.81 -19.92
C GLY A 10 34.44 10.00 -20.50
N LEU A 11 35.62 10.24 -19.93
CA LEU A 11 36.63 11.22 -20.29
C LEU A 11 37.06 11.16 -21.77
N GLY A 12 36.99 12.31 -22.44
CA GLY A 12 37.72 12.66 -23.66
C GLY A 12 37.85 14.18 -23.72
N ALA A 13 39.04 14.71 -23.49
CA ALA A 13 39.31 16.13 -23.39
C ALA A 13 39.30 16.82 -24.77
N SER A 14 38.37 17.74 -24.98
CA SER A 14 38.44 18.79 -26.00
C SER A 14 37.67 20.02 -25.51
N SER A 15 38.35 21.18 -25.55
CA SER A 15 37.92 22.55 -25.24
C SER A 15 36.61 22.73 -24.44
N ALA A 16 36.74 22.98 -23.14
CA ALA A 16 35.62 23.37 -22.28
C ALA A 16 35.11 24.77 -22.67
N ASN A 17 33.99 24.80 -23.38
CA ASN A 17 33.14 25.98 -23.53
C ASN A 17 32.55 26.33 -22.13
N PRO A 18 32.73 27.55 -21.60
CA PRO A 18 32.27 27.92 -20.25
C PRO A 18 30.75 27.91 -20.06
N ASN A 19 29.97 27.69 -21.12
CA ASN A 19 28.50 27.55 -21.11
C ASN A 19 28.01 26.11 -21.30
N ARG A 20 28.78 25.09 -20.90
CA ARG A 20 28.28 23.70 -20.98
C ARG A 20 27.25 23.48 -19.86
N GLU A 21 25.97 23.37 -20.20
CA GLU A 21 24.95 22.90 -19.25
C GLU A 21 25.40 21.56 -18.65
N LEU A 22 25.72 21.58 -17.35
CA LEU A 22 26.24 20.41 -16.64
C LEU A 22 25.13 19.41 -16.26
N CYS A 23 23.86 19.81 -16.35
CA CYS A 23 22.72 19.00 -15.95
C CYS A 23 21.47 19.43 -16.75
N LYS A 24 20.80 18.45 -17.37
CA LYS A 24 19.48 18.63 -18.00
C LYS A 24 18.40 18.17 -17.02
N VAL A 25 17.35 18.96 -16.88
CA VAL A 25 16.26 18.70 -15.94
C VAL A 25 15.00 18.36 -16.72
N TYR A 26 14.37 17.25 -16.34
CA TYR A 26 13.08 16.83 -16.87
C TYR A 26 12.09 16.64 -15.72
N TYR A 27 10.81 16.92 -15.98
CA TYR A 27 9.73 16.88 -15.00
C TYR A 27 8.72 15.82 -15.38
N PHE A 28 8.46 14.90 -14.45
CA PHE A 28 7.44 13.88 -14.60
C PHE A 28 6.06 14.42 -14.23
N HIS A 29 5.09 14.14 -15.08
CA HIS A 29 3.68 14.28 -14.78
C HIS A 29 3.07 12.88 -14.70
N THR A 30 2.33 12.64 -13.63
CA THR A 30 1.82 11.31 -13.30
C THR A 30 0.31 11.33 -13.16
N ASP A 31 -0.33 10.21 -13.42
CA ASP A 31 -1.75 10.01 -13.13
C ASP A 31 -2.04 10.00 -11.61
N GLN A 32 -3.31 9.80 -11.23
CA GLN A 32 -3.75 9.78 -9.83
C GLN A 32 -3.11 8.67 -8.97
N VAL A 33 -2.67 7.57 -9.59
CA VAL A 33 -1.97 6.49 -8.87
C VAL A 33 -0.46 6.64 -8.97
N GLY A 34 0.05 7.70 -9.59
CA GLY A 34 1.48 8.02 -9.68
C GLY A 34 2.22 7.33 -10.82
N MET A 35 1.51 6.81 -11.83
CA MET A 35 2.10 6.27 -13.06
C MET A 35 2.53 7.43 -13.97
N PRO A 36 3.79 7.48 -14.43
CA PRO A 36 4.25 8.51 -15.37
C PRO A 36 3.47 8.49 -16.68
N GLU A 37 2.87 9.61 -17.07
CA GLU A 37 2.18 9.75 -18.37
C GLU A 37 2.89 10.74 -19.28
N GLU A 38 3.56 11.74 -18.73
CA GLU A 38 4.25 12.77 -19.51
C GLU A 38 5.60 13.15 -18.88
N LEU A 39 6.52 13.59 -19.73
CA LEU A 39 7.80 14.18 -19.35
C LEU A 39 7.94 15.52 -20.06
N THR A 40 8.29 16.58 -19.33
CA THR A 40 8.60 17.89 -19.93
C THR A 40 10.04 18.30 -19.66
N ASN A 41 10.66 19.03 -20.59
CA ASN A 41 11.98 19.65 -20.40
C ASN A 41 11.90 20.96 -19.60
N ALA A 42 13.05 21.62 -19.41
CA ALA A 42 13.18 22.88 -18.68
C ALA A 42 12.34 24.03 -19.28
N ASP A 43 12.08 23.99 -20.58
CA ASP A 43 11.27 24.97 -21.29
C ASP A 43 9.76 24.67 -21.23
N GLY A 44 9.36 23.62 -20.51
CA GLY A 44 7.95 23.19 -20.42
C GLY A 44 7.42 22.52 -21.68
N GLN A 45 8.31 22.10 -22.59
CA GLN A 45 7.92 21.35 -23.79
C GLN A 45 7.78 19.87 -23.43
N LEU A 46 6.75 19.21 -23.95
CA LEU A 46 6.55 17.77 -23.82
C LEU A 46 7.67 17.07 -24.60
N VAL A 47 8.35 16.09 -24.01
CA VAL A 47 9.44 15.34 -24.66
C VAL A 47 9.17 13.84 -24.74
N TRP A 48 8.26 13.35 -23.90
CA TRP A 48 7.77 11.99 -23.89
C TRP A 48 6.36 11.96 -23.35
N GLN A 49 5.52 11.10 -23.93
CA GLN A 49 4.18 10.82 -23.43
C GLN A 49 3.86 9.34 -23.62
N ALA A 50 3.10 8.78 -22.70
CA ALA A 50 2.56 7.44 -22.81
C ALA A 50 1.13 7.34 -22.29
N SER A 51 0.40 6.35 -22.80
CA SER A 51 -0.91 5.96 -22.30
C SER A 51 -0.92 4.47 -21.98
N TYR A 52 -1.73 4.07 -21.01
CA TYR A 52 -1.68 2.75 -20.43
C TYR A 52 -3.08 2.14 -20.26
N THR A 53 -3.14 0.82 -20.22
CA THR A 53 -4.31 0.10 -19.71
C THR A 53 -4.39 0.22 -18.20
N THR A 54 -5.51 -0.21 -17.62
CA THR A 54 -5.76 -0.16 -16.16
C THR A 54 -4.68 -0.86 -15.33
N TRP A 55 -3.99 -1.86 -15.87
CA TRP A 55 -2.94 -2.61 -15.18
C TRP A 55 -1.52 -2.20 -15.62
N GLY A 56 -1.40 -1.08 -16.34
CA GLY A 56 -0.10 -0.49 -16.70
C GLY A 56 0.50 -1.02 -17.99
N ALA A 57 -0.22 -1.83 -18.79
CA ALA A 57 0.28 -2.24 -20.10
C ALA A 57 0.33 -1.01 -21.01
N THR A 58 1.43 -0.80 -21.71
CA THR A 58 1.63 0.41 -22.55
C THR A 58 0.78 0.30 -23.81
N VAL A 59 -0.13 1.25 -24.02
CA VAL A 59 -0.99 1.33 -25.23
C VAL A 59 -0.30 2.14 -26.32
N ALA A 60 0.27 3.29 -25.95
CA ALA A 60 1.03 4.13 -26.85
C ALA A 60 2.18 4.78 -26.08
N GLU A 61 3.30 4.99 -26.77
CA GLU A 61 4.46 5.71 -26.26
C GLU A 61 5.01 6.59 -27.39
N GLU A 62 5.23 7.87 -27.11
CA GLU A 62 5.71 8.84 -28.08
C GLU A 62 6.92 9.62 -27.54
N TRP A 63 7.93 9.77 -28.40
CA TRP A 63 9.23 10.40 -28.10
C TRP A 63 9.49 11.60 -28.99
N GLN A 64 8.55 12.55 -28.98
CA GLN A 64 8.62 13.78 -29.79
C GLN A 64 8.59 15.00 -28.90
N VAL A 65 9.42 15.99 -29.23
CA VAL A 65 9.37 17.27 -28.54
C VAL A 65 8.21 18.08 -29.10
N LYS A 66 7.29 18.51 -28.24
CA LYS A 66 6.07 19.22 -28.61
C LYS A 66 5.79 20.39 -27.69
N THR A 67 5.14 21.41 -28.23
CA THR A 67 4.57 22.49 -27.43
C THR A 67 3.42 21.98 -26.56
N LEU A 68 3.33 22.42 -25.30
CA LEU A 68 2.26 21.96 -24.41
C LEU A 68 0.87 22.50 -24.83
N ALA A 69 0.83 23.70 -25.41
CA ALA A 69 -0.42 24.40 -25.73
C ALA A 69 -1.22 23.73 -26.87
N ASN A 70 -0.53 23.26 -27.91
CA ASN A 70 -1.15 22.74 -29.13
C ASN A 70 -0.50 21.45 -29.65
N GLN A 71 0.45 20.85 -28.92
CA GLN A 71 1.11 19.59 -29.28
C GLN A 71 1.82 19.60 -30.64
N GLU A 72 2.19 20.79 -31.14
CA GLU A 72 2.93 20.91 -32.41
C GLU A 72 4.38 20.44 -32.22
N PRO A 73 4.90 19.60 -33.13
CA PRO A 73 6.28 19.12 -33.09
C PRO A 73 7.32 20.25 -33.17
N ILE A 74 8.41 20.09 -32.43
CA ILE A 74 9.58 20.96 -32.45
C ILE A 74 10.77 20.13 -32.94
N GLU A 75 11.31 20.48 -34.11
CA GLU A 75 12.40 19.71 -34.73
C GLU A 75 13.71 19.74 -33.93
N GLN A 76 14.01 20.88 -33.30
CA GLN A 76 15.19 21.08 -32.44
C GLN A 76 14.74 21.41 -31.02
N GLY A 77 14.44 20.36 -30.25
CA GLY A 77 14.09 20.46 -28.84
C GLY A 77 14.96 19.55 -27.98
N ASP A 78 15.18 19.95 -26.73
CA ASP A 78 15.90 19.12 -25.78
C ASP A 78 15.06 17.91 -25.37
N LYS A 79 15.66 16.71 -25.43
CA LYS A 79 15.04 15.44 -25.06
C LYS A 79 16.05 14.54 -24.33
N PRO A 80 15.59 13.63 -23.45
CA PRO A 80 16.50 12.74 -22.72
C PRO A 80 17.27 11.80 -23.67
N GLU A 81 18.50 11.48 -23.30
CA GLU A 81 19.40 10.58 -24.06
C GLU A 81 19.08 9.08 -23.88
N GLY A 82 17.97 8.75 -23.23
CA GLY A 82 17.58 7.38 -22.93
C GLY A 82 16.07 7.22 -22.77
N GLU A 83 15.66 5.96 -22.63
CA GLU A 83 14.26 5.57 -22.52
C GLU A 83 13.70 5.81 -21.12
N GLN A 84 12.39 6.04 -21.07
CA GLN A 84 11.62 6.20 -19.85
C GLN A 84 10.94 4.88 -19.52
N ASN A 85 11.40 4.26 -18.44
CA ASN A 85 10.99 2.91 -18.07
C ASN A 85 10.25 2.86 -16.73
N LEU A 86 10.04 3.97 -16.03
CA LEU A 86 9.25 3.98 -14.80
C LEU A 86 7.79 3.63 -15.09
N ARG A 87 7.17 2.83 -14.21
CA ARG A 87 5.76 2.39 -14.28
C ARG A 87 5.07 2.69 -12.96
N PHE A 88 4.22 1.79 -12.42
CA PHE A 88 3.69 1.95 -11.06
C PHE A 88 4.83 2.11 -10.03
N GLN A 89 4.51 2.57 -8.82
CA GLN A 89 5.53 2.86 -7.81
C GLN A 89 6.35 1.60 -7.49
N GLY A 90 7.68 1.70 -7.63
CA GLY A 90 8.62 0.59 -7.47
C GLY A 90 8.90 -0.20 -8.74
N GLN A 91 8.15 0.03 -9.83
CA GLN A 91 8.26 -0.73 -11.07
C GLN A 91 9.13 -0.04 -12.13
N TYR A 92 9.92 -0.86 -12.82
CA TYR A 92 10.73 -0.50 -13.98
C TYR A 92 10.39 -1.45 -15.13
N LEU A 93 9.96 -0.93 -16.29
CA LEU A 93 9.75 -1.70 -17.49
C LEU A 93 11.08 -2.26 -17.99
N ASP A 94 11.18 -3.58 -17.99
CA ASP A 94 12.20 -4.29 -18.74
C ASP A 94 11.69 -4.49 -20.18
N ARG A 95 12.19 -3.65 -21.09
CA ARG A 95 11.78 -3.69 -22.51
C ARG A 95 12.18 -4.97 -23.22
N SER A 96 13.15 -5.72 -22.70
CA SER A 96 13.58 -6.98 -23.32
C SER A 96 12.55 -8.10 -23.12
N THR A 97 11.78 -8.05 -22.03
CA THR A 97 10.76 -9.03 -21.69
C THR A 97 9.34 -8.49 -21.79
N GLY A 98 9.17 -7.16 -21.78
CA GLY A 98 7.86 -6.50 -21.65
C GLY A 98 7.31 -6.52 -20.22
N LEU A 99 8.01 -7.18 -19.29
CA LEU A 99 7.58 -7.29 -17.89
C LEU A 99 8.07 -6.08 -17.09
N HIS A 100 7.35 -5.79 -16.01
CA HIS A 100 7.72 -4.73 -15.08
C HIS A 100 8.51 -5.35 -13.93
N TYR A 101 9.80 -5.07 -13.86
CA TYR A 101 10.64 -5.43 -12.73
C TYR A 101 10.23 -4.61 -11.49
N ASN A 102 9.84 -5.29 -10.41
CA ASN A 102 9.42 -4.69 -9.16
C ASN A 102 10.24 -5.27 -8.00
N THR A 103 11.54 -4.93 -7.97
CA THR A 103 12.56 -5.35 -7.00
C THR A 103 12.70 -6.86 -6.78
N PHE A 104 11.75 -7.51 -6.12
CA PHE A 104 11.78 -8.95 -5.83
C PHE A 104 10.95 -9.79 -6.81
N ARG A 105 10.09 -9.18 -7.62
CA ARG A 105 9.22 -9.90 -8.56
C ARG A 105 9.13 -9.20 -9.91
N TYR A 106 8.81 -9.98 -10.94
CA TYR A 106 8.37 -9.46 -12.24
C TYR A 106 6.85 -9.44 -12.29
N TYR A 107 6.31 -8.30 -12.72
CA TYR A 107 4.89 -8.04 -12.89
C TYR A 107 4.53 -8.05 -14.37
N ASP A 108 3.50 -8.80 -14.70
CA ASP A 108 2.90 -8.83 -16.03
C ASP A 108 1.70 -7.87 -16.04
N ALA A 109 1.85 -6.80 -16.81
CA ALA A 109 0.88 -5.72 -16.90
C ALA A 109 -0.33 -6.06 -17.80
N ASP A 110 -0.19 -7.04 -18.70
CA ASP A 110 -1.31 -7.52 -19.51
C ASP A 110 -2.25 -8.38 -18.66
N MET A 111 -1.69 -9.19 -17.76
CA MET A 111 -2.46 -10.02 -16.83
C MET A 111 -2.82 -9.32 -15.51
N GLY A 112 -2.16 -8.22 -15.19
CA GLY A 112 -2.36 -7.48 -13.95
C GLY A 112 -1.84 -8.19 -12.69
N ARG A 113 -0.79 -9.02 -12.80
CA ARG A 113 -0.29 -9.86 -11.69
C ARG A 113 1.21 -10.14 -11.73
N PHE A 114 1.79 -10.56 -10.61
CA PHE A 114 3.16 -11.08 -10.60
C PHE A 114 3.25 -12.46 -11.25
N ILE A 115 4.34 -12.71 -11.98
CA ILE A 115 4.61 -14.01 -12.61
C ILE A 115 5.26 -15.02 -11.65
N CYS A 116 5.80 -14.53 -10.53
CA CYS A 116 6.41 -15.34 -9.47
C CYS A 116 5.58 -15.26 -8.17
N PRO A 117 5.52 -16.35 -7.38
CA PRO A 117 4.92 -16.32 -6.05
C PRO A 117 5.60 -15.30 -5.12
N ASP A 118 4.85 -14.80 -4.14
CA ASP A 118 5.34 -13.88 -3.12
C ASP A 118 6.50 -14.49 -2.30
N PRO A 119 7.67 -13.81 -2.21
CA PRO A 119 8.82 -14.31 -1.46
C PRO A 119 8.55 -14.54 0.03
N ILE A 120 7.57 -13.83 0.63
CA ILE A 120 7.16 -14.06 2.03
C ILE A 120 5.99 -15.03 2.17
N GLY A 121 5.61 -15.70 1.07
CA GLY A 121 4.56 -16.70 1.04
C GLY A 121 3.21 -16.16 1.54
N LEU A 122 2.51 -16.97 2.32
CA LEU A 122 1.16 -16.64 2.82
C LEU A 122 1.12 -15.41 3.74
N GLN A 123 2.27 -14.90 4.20
CA GLN A 123 2.31 -13.64 4.94
C GLN A 123 1.93 -12.45 4.05
N GLY A 124 2.23 -12.49 2.74
CA GLY A 124 1.82 -11.48 1.75
C GLY A 124 0.34 -11.56 1.37
N GLY A 125 -0.31 -12.69 1.67
CA GLY A 125 -1.73 -12.93 1.42
C GLY A 125 -2.00 -14.31 0.83
N ILE A 126 -3.27 -14.65 0.67
CA ILE A 126 -3.69 -15.96 0.13
C ILE A 126 -3.46 -16.08 -1.38
N ASN A 127 -3.38 -14.95 -2.10
CA ASN A 127 -3.07 -14.92 -3.53
C ASN A 127 -1.63 -14.42 -3.73
N LEU A 128 -0.71 -15.36 -3.87
CA LEU A 128 0.74 -15.12 -3.93
C LEU A 128 1.19 -14.34 -5.17
N ALA A 129 0.32 -14.10 -6.14
CA ALA A 129 0.64 -13.40 -7.37
C ALA A 129 -0.06 -12.02 -7.47
N THR A 130 -0.84 -11.61 -6.47
CA THR A 130 -1.56 -10.33 -6.54
C THR A 130 -0.62 -9.15 -6.40
N TYR A 131 -0.85 -8.09 -7.19
CA TYR A 131 -0.09 -6.83 -7.08
C TYR A 131 -0.31 -6.11 -5.76
N ALA A 132 -1.57 -5.81 -5.44
CA ALA A 132 -1.96 -5.25 -4.15
C ALA A 132 -3.41 -5.66 -3.80
N PRO A 133 -3.77 -5.73 -2.50
CA PRO A 133 -5.14 -6.04 -2.08
C PRO A 133 -6.18 -5.05 -2.62
N ASN A 134 -5.79 -3.78 -2.82
CA ASN A 134 -6.60 -2.77 -3.50
C ASN A 134 -5.70 -1.81 -4.31
N PRO A 135 -5.51 -2.04 -5.61
CA PRO A 135 -4.58 -1.25 -6.44
C PRO A 135 -4.98 0.22 -6.62
N LEU A 136 -6.23 0.60 -6.32
CA LEU A 136 -6.67 2.01 -6.37
C LEU A 136 -6.13 2.85 -5.22
N SER A 137 -5.74 2.20 -4.12
CA SER A 137 -5.34 2.91 -2.89
C SER A 137 -4.17 2.24 -2.17
N TRP A 138 -3.54 1.25 -2.78
CA TRP A 138 -2.42 0.51 -2.25
C TRP A 138 -1.37 0.34 -3.34
N ILE A 139 -0.12 0.45 -2.93
CA ILE A 139 1.06 0.28 -3.77
C ILE A 139 1.88 -0.87 -3.20
N ASP A 140 2.66 -1.59 -4.00
CA ASP A 140 3.65 -2.57 -3.51
C ASP A 140 5.04 -2.15 -4.01
N PRO A 141 5.71 -1.19 -3.33
CA PRO A 141 6.95 -0.59 -3.82
C PRO A 141 8.10 -1.59 -3.92
N TRP A 142 8.00 -2.69 -3.18
CA TRP A 142 9.05 -3.68 -3.08
C TRP A 142 8.70 -4.99 -3.78
N GLY A 143 7.42 -5.24 -4.09
CA GLY A 143 7.00 -6.53 -4.61
C GLY A 143 6.94 -7.63 -3.55
N TRP A 144 6.58 -7.30 -2.30
CA TRP A 144 6.34 -8.28 -1.21
C TRP A 144 5.56 -7.70 -0.03
N ALA A 145 5.36 -6.38 0.01
CA ALA A 145 4.71 -5.71 1.14
C ALA A 145 3.92 -4.50 0.63
N CYS A 146 2.61 -4.69 0.46
CA CYS A 146 1.73 -3.63 0.01
C CYS A 146 1.57 -2.57 1.12
N GLN A 147 1.65 -1.31 0.73
CA GLN A 147 1.45 -0.13 1.57
C GLN A 147 0.21 0.61 1.11
N ARG A 148 -0.58 1.13 2.05
CA ARG A 148 -1.67 2.06 1.75
C ARG A 148 -1.11 3.50 1.79
N PRO A 149 -0.97 4.21 0.66
CA PRO A 149 -0.55 5.60 0.66
C PRO A 149 -1.52 6.42 1.50
N GLY A 150 -0.97 7.18 2.45
CA GLY A 150 -1.76 7.96 3.41
C GLY A 150 -2.10 7.23 4.72
N GLY A 151 -1.59 6.01 4.93
CA GLY A 151 -1.58 5.30 6.21
C GLY A 151 -2.95 4.87 6.76
N TYR A 152 -2.95 4.29 7.95
CA TYR A 152 -4.15 3.84 8.66
C TYR A 152 -4.76 4.96 9.52
N ARG A 153 -6.09 5.00 9.54
CA ARG A 153 -6.95 5.94 10.29
C ARG A 153 -7.87 5.19 11.26
N THR A 154 -8.55 5.94 12.12
CA THR A 154 -9.57 5.39 13.03
C THR A 154 -10.61 4.54 12.27
N ASN A 155 -10.94 3.39 12.85
CA ASN A 155 -11.80 2.33 12.33
C ASN A 155 -11.27 1.54 11.11
N ASP A 156 -10.05 1.79 10.63
CA ASP A 156 -9.42 0.90 9.66
C ASP A 156 -9.16 -0.48 10.29
N VAL A 157 -9.24 -1.51 9.45
CA VAL A 157 -9.12 -2.93 9.82
C VAL A 157 -8.00 -3.55 9.01
N ASP A 158 -7.04 -4.16 9.70
CA ASP A 158 -5.92 -4.89 9.10
C ASP A 158 -5.31 -5.88 10.11
N LYS A 159 -4.24 -6.59 9.74
CA LYS A 159 -3.40 -7.35 10.67
C LYS A 159 -2.87 -6.44 11.78
N HIS A 160 -2.84 -6.94 13.00
CA HIS A 160 -2.39 -6.15 14.16
C HIS A 160 -1.02 -5.51 13.97
N VAL A 161 -0.05 -6.25 13.38
CA VAL A 161 1.30 -5.75 13.12
C VAL A 161 1.31 -4.51 12.23
N ASN A 162 0.40 -4.44 11.25
CA ASN A 162 0.31 -3.33 10.30
C ASN A 162 -0.29 -2.09 10.96
N LEU A 163 -1.10 -2.26 11.99
CA LEU A 163 -1.78 -1.19 12.72
C LEU A 163 -0.90 -0.53 13.80
N SER A 164 0.41 -0.81 13.83
CA SER A 164 1.33 -0.23 14.81
C SER A 164 1.33 1.32 14.78
N PRO A 165 1.35 2.01 15.93
CA PRO A 165 1.39 3.47 16.02
C PRO A 165 2.57 4.14 15.33
N GLY A 166 3.70 3.44 15.16
CA GLY A 166 4.97 4.06 14.77
C GLY A 166 5.30 4.04 13.27
N VAL A 167 4.70 3.16 12.47
CA VAL A 167 5.23 2.85 11.13
C VAL A 167 4.24 3.15 10.00
N ASN A 168 2.93 2.94 10.20
CA ASN A 168 1.96 2.96 9.10
C ASN A 168 0.76 3.91 9.33
N ARG A 169 0.90 4.91 10.19
CA ARG A 169 -0.20 5.83 10.50
C ARG A 169 -0.35 6.93 9.47
N ALA A 170 -1.61 7.28 9.19
CA ALA A 170 -1.91 8.44 8.38
C ALA A 170 -1.33 9.72 9.02
N PRO A 171 -0.86 10.70 8.23
CA PRO A 171 -0.49 12.01 8.77
C PRO A 171 -1.61 12.58 9.65
N GLY A 172 -1.27 12.95 10.89
CA GLY A 172 -2.24 13.42 11.89
C GLY A 172 -2.83 12.35 12.81
N HIS A 173 -2.59 11.05 12.57
CA HIS A 173 -3.16 9.94 13.34
C HIS A 173 -2.12 9.14 14.16
N THR A 174 -1.34 9.83 15.00
CA THR A 174 -0.11 9.30 15.62
C THR A 174 -0.26 8.82 17.08
N ASN A 175 -1.43 8.30 17.46
CA ASN A 175 -1.72 7.85 18.84
C ASN A 175 -1.39 8.92 19.90
N THR A 176 -1.89 10.14 19.67
CA THR A 176 -1.72 11.28 20.57
C THR A 176 -3.01 11.60 21.29
N ALA A 177 -2.97 12.50 22.27
CA ALA A 177 -4.18 12.99 22.93
C ALA A 177 -5.15 13.65 21.94
N ALA A 178 -4.64 14.37 20.92
CA ALA A 178 -5.45 15.02 19.89
C ALA A 178 -6.25 14.02 19.03
N ASP A 179 -5.70 12.82 18.80
CA ASP A 179 -6.35 11.72 18.10
C ASP A 179 -7.07 10.75 19.08
N ASN A 180 -7.37 11.19 20.32
CA ASN A 180 -8.00 10.35 21.35
C ASN A 180 -7.23 9.05 21.67
N ARG A 181 -5.92 9.00 21.39
CA ARG A 181 -5.02 7.87 21.61
C ARG A 181 -5.49 6.60 20.88
N VAL A 182 -5.59 6.63 19.54
CA VAL A 182 -6.02 5.45 18.77
C VAL A 182 -5.06 4.26 18.95
N GLN A 183 -5.63 3.09 19.25
CA GLN A 183 -4.93 1.82 19.43
C GLN A 183 -5.58 0.71 18.60
N SER A 184 -4.81 -0.32 18.25
CA SER A 184 -5.34 -1.52 17.62
C SER A 184 -6.04 -2.42 18.64
N HIS A 185 -7.20 -2.94 18.28
CA HIS A 185 -8.01 -3.82 19.13
C HIS A 185 -8.36 -5.10 18.35
N HIS A 186 -8.03 -6.27 18.89
CA HIS A 186 -8.46 -7.55 18.32
C HIS A 186 -9.95 -7.78 18.55
N ALA A 187 -10.62 -8.42 17.58
CA ALA A 187 -12.04 -8.76 17.74
C ALA A 187 -12.26 -9.75 18.89
N ILE A 188 -11.57 -10.90 18.80
CA ILE A 188 -11.52 -11.91 19.86
C ILE A 188 -10.43 -11.53 20.86
N GLN A 189 -10.70 -11.81 22.13
CA GLN A 189 -9.75 -11.50 23.20
C GLN A 189 -8.51 -12.41 23.07
N GLN A 190 -7.32 -11.79 23.10
CA GLN A 190 -6.06 -12.46 22.78
C GLN A 190 -5.75 -13.66 23.68
N GLU A 191 -6.01 -13.57 24.99
CA GLU A 191 -5.72 -14.66 25.93
C GLU A 191 -6.64 -15.86 25.73
N TRP A 192 -7.90 -15.65 25.35
CA TRP A 192 -8.78 -16.74 24.95
C TRP A 192 -8.27 -17.41 23.68
N ALA A 193 -7.87 -16.62 22.68
CA ALA A 193 -7.38 -17.16 21.41
C ALA A 193 -6.09 -17.99 21.58
N LYS A 194 -5.12 -17.48 22.35
CA LYS A 194 -3.87 -18.21 22.67
C LYS A 194 -4.11 -19.55 23.35
N ARG A 195 -5.15 -19.65 24.19
CA ARG A 195 -5.45 -20.87 24.96
C ARG A 195 -6.20 -21.92 24.14
N ASN A 196 -7.09 -21.47 23.26
CA ASN A 196 -8.08 -22.33 22.62
C ASN A 196 -7.83 -22.60 21.14
N VAL A 197 -6.95 -21.84 20.48
CA VAL A 197 -6.69 -21.95 19.04
C VAL A 197 -5.21 -22.25 18.78
N PRO A 198 -4.86 -23.51 18.45
CA PRO A 198 -3.51 -23.86 18.03
C PRO A 198 -3.05 -23.01 16.83
N GLY A 199 -1.80 -22.54 16.86
CA GLY A 199 -1.25 -21.73 15.76
C GLY A 199 -1.71 -20.27 15.74
N TYR A 200 -2.45 -19.81 16.75
CA TYR A 200 -2.81 -18.40 16.88
C TYR A 200 -1.56 -17.51 17.01
N ASP A 201 -1.46 -16.53 16.12
CA ASP A 201 -0.43 -15.49 16.11
C ASP A 201 -1.09 -14.10 16.26
N PRO A 202 -0.86 -13.39 17.37
CA PRO A 202 -1.45 -12.06 17.57
C PRO A 202 -0.99 -11.03 16.53
N ASN A 203 0.18 -11.19 15.92
CA ASN A 203 0.66 -10.24 14.90
C ASN A 203 -0.07 -10.40 13.57
N ALA A 204 -0.41 -11.64 13.20
CA ALA A 204 -1.16 -11.97 12.00
C ALA A 204 -2.69 -11.84 12.17
N ALA A 205 -3.19 -11.88 13.41
CA ALA A 205 -4.62 -11.79 13.68
C ALA A 205 -5.19 -10.40 13.29
N PRO A 206 -6.36 -10.36 12.62
CA PRO A 206 -7.02 -9.10 12.30
C PRO A 206 -7.39 -8.29 13.54
N ALA A 207 -7.27 -6.97 13.41
CA ALA A 207 -7.59 -5.99 14.44
C ALA A 207 -8.22 -4.74 13.79
N ILE A 208 -8.82 -3.89 14.63
CA ILE A 208 -9.43 -2.62 14.23
C ILE A 208 -8.82 -1.47 15.04
N LEU A 209 -8.62 -0.32 14.39
CA LEU A 209 -8.15 0.89 15.06
C LEU A 209 -9.27 1.62 15.78
N LEU A 210 -9.14 1.79 17.09
CA LEU A 210 -10.18 2.39 17.92
C LEU A 210 -9.58 3.43 18.89
N PRO A 211 -10.28 4.54 19.18
CA PRO A 211 -9.82 5.50 20.18
C PRO A 211 -9.80 4.90 21.59
N SER A 212 -8.72 5.12 22.35
CA SER A 212 -8.48 4.48 23.66
C SER A 212 -8.60 5.38 24.88
N SER A 213 -8.86 6.67 24.68
CA SER A 213 -9.16 7.58 25.80
C SER A 213 -10.35 7.09 26.63
N SER A 214 -10.42 7.52 27.90
CA SER A 214 -11.48 7.09 28.80
C SER A 214 -12.87 7.32 28.19
N GLY A 215 -13.75 6.32 28.27
CA GLY A 215 -15.09 6.36 27.68
C GLY A 215 -15.16 6.10 26.17
N MET A 216 -14.03 5.95 25.48
CA MET A 216 -14.00 5.66 24.05
C MET A 216 -14.09 4.16 23.75
N SER A 217 -14.33 3.83 22.48
CA SER A 217 -14.69 2.48 22.06
C SER A 217 -13.66 1.41 22.42
N HIS A 218 -12.35 1.64 22.25
CA HIS A 218 -11.33 0.67 22.66
C HIS A 218 -11.41 0.39 24.17
N ALA A 219 -11.53 1.43 25.00
CA ALA A 219 -11.60 1.31 26.45
C ALA A 219 -12.89 0.58 26.90
N GLN A 220 -14.02 0.92 26.28
CA GLN A 220 -15.32 0.28 26.53
C GLN A 220 -15.30 -1.22 26.18
N ILE A 221 -14.80 -1.57 24.98
CA ILE A 221 -14.73 -2.97 24.55
C ILE A 221 -13.78 -3.76 25.44
N SER A 222 -12.60 -3.22 25.75
CA SER A 222 -11.64 -3.86 26.65
C SER A 222 -12.23 -4.10 28.05
N ALA A 223 -12.98 -3.13 28.59
CA ALA A 223 -13.68 -3.29 29.86
C ALA A 223 -14.75 -4.39 29.80
N ALA A 224 -15.55 -4.42 28.73
CA ALA A 224 -16.58 -5.43 28.51
C ALA A 224 -16.00 -6.83 28.29
N GLN A 225 -14.86 -6.96 27.59
CA GLN A 225 -14.14 -8.23 27.44
C GLN A 225 -13.63 -8.72 28.79
N ARG A 226 -13.00 -7.86 29.61
CA ARG A 226 -12.55 -8.23 30.97
C ARG A 226 -13.72 -8.68 31.85
N ALA A 227 -14.84 -7.96 31.82
CA ALA A 227 -16.03 -8.34 32.57
C ALA A 227 -16.57 -9.71 32.14
N PHE A 228 -16.63 -9.96 30.83
CA PHE A 228 -17.04 -11.25 30.30
C PHE A 228 -16.10 -12.39 30.75
N ARG A 229 -14.78 -12.18 30.76
CA ARG A 229 -13.81 -13.18 31.24
C ARG A 229 -13.95 -13.48 32.73
N ARG A 230 -14.21 -12.47 33.56
CA ARG A 230 -14.45 -12.68 35.00
C ARG A 230 -15.66 -13.59 35.25
N ASN A 231 -16.70 -13.45 34.45
CA ASN A 231 -17.95 -14.17 34.65
C ASN A 231 -17.97 -15.56 34.00
N ASN A 232 -17.27 -15.75 32.88
CA ASN A 232 -17.38 -16.96 32.06
C ASN A 232 -16.05 -17.73 31.91
N GLY A 233 -14.94 -17.19 32.43
CA GLY A 233 -13.62 -17.77 32.24
C GLY A 233 -13.18 -17.81 30.78
N PHE A 234 -12.45 -18.87 30.42
CA PHE A 234 -11.82 -19.06 29.11
C PHE A 234 -12.32 -20.28 28.33
N GLY A 235 -13.31 -21.01 28.83
CA GLY A 235 -13.84 -22.24 28.23
C GLY A 235 -15.03 -22.05 27.28
N THR A 236 -15.35 -20.81 26.91
CA THR A 236 -16.38 -20.49 25.92
C THR A 236 -15.96 -20.97 24.53
N ASP A 237 -16.93 -21.32 23.68
CA ASP A 237 -16.68 -21.72 22.29
C ASP A 237 -16.43 -20.51 21.37
N ILE A 238 -15.85 -20.76 20.20
CA ILE A 238 -15.48 -19.69 19.24
C ILE A 238 -16.69 -18.91 18.71
N ARG A 239 -17.86 -19.54 18.54
CA ARG A 239 -19.06 -18.83 18.05
C ARG A 239 -19.54 -17.84 19.10
N THR A 240 -19.50 -18.24 20.37
CA THR A 240 -19.75 -17.35 21.50
C THR A 240 -18.79 -16.16 21.50
N GLU A 241 -17.49 -16.38 21.26
CA GLU A 241 -16.50 -15.30 21.17
C GLU A 241 -16.82 -14.29 20.05
N PHE A 242 -17.16 -14.76 18.86
CA PHE A 242 -17.51 -13.90 17.73
C PHE A 242 -18.78 -13.08 17.99
N ASN A 243 -19.83 -13.74 18.52
CA ASN A 243 -21.08 -13.08 18.84
C ASN A 243 -20.87 -11.98 19.89
N GLU A 244 -20.10 -12.28 20.94
CA GLU A 244 -19.77 -11.33 21.98
C GLU A 244 -18.85 -10.21 21.49
N ALA A 245 -17.89 -10.50 20.62
CA ALA A 245 -17.03 -9.50 20.01
C ALA A 245 -17.86 -8.47 19.22
N ALA A 246 -18.75 -8.95 18.34
CA ALA A 246 -19.62 -8.09 17.54
C ALA A 246 -20.57 -7.26 18.42
N ARG A 247 -21.19 -7.90 19.44
CA ARG A 247 -22.07 -7.22 20.39
C ARG A 247 -21.37 -6.10 21.15
N LYS A 248 -20.15 -6.35 21.66
CA LYS A 248 -19.36 -5.36 22.41
C LYS A 248 -18.93 -4.19 21.55
N MET A 249 -18.52 -4.44 20.30
CA MET A 249 -18.16 -3.37 19.37
C MET A 249 -19.36 -2.48 19.03
N ARG A 250 -20.52 -3.08 18.75
CA ARG A 250 -21.77 -2.33 18.52
C ARG A 250 -22.16 -1.49 19.72
N ALA A 251 -22.11 -2.07 20.92
CA ALA A 251 -22.41 -1.35 22.16
C ALA A 251 -21.45 -0.18 22.43
N ALA A 252 -20.21 -0.29 21.95
CA ALA A 252 -19.19 0.76 22.03
C ALA A 252 -19.26 1.79 20.87
N GLY A 253 -20.31 1.74 20.05
CA GLY A 253 -20.55 2.70 18.97
C GLY A 253 -19.63 2.54 17.74
N VAL A 254 -18.99 1.39 17.57
CA VAL A 254 -18.21 1.12 16.34
C VAL A 254 -19.16 1.02 15.15
N PRO A 255 -18.90 1.73 14.02
CA PRO A 255 -19.77 1.68 12.85
C PRO A 255 -20.00 0.25 12.34
N GLU A 256 -21.25 -0.09 12.00
CA GLU A 256 -21.66 -1.46 11.67
C GLU A 256 -20.89 -2.06 10.48
N ALA A 257 -20.56 -1.26 9.46
CA ALA A 257 -19.78 -1.75 8.32
C ALA A 257 -18.36 -2.21 8.75
N GLN A 258 -17.77 -1.56 9.75
CA GLN A 258 -16.44 -1.84 10.27
C GLN A 258 -16.48 -3.02 11.25
N VAL A 259 -17.55 -3.13 12.04
CA VAL A 259 -17.84 -4.35 12.82
C VAL A 259 -17.92 -5.56 11.90
N ARG A 260 -18.72 -5.49 10.82
CA ARG A 260 -18.82 -6.57 9.83
C ARG A 260 -17.47 -6.89 9.20
N ARG A 261 -16.70 -5.87 8.85
CA ARG A 261 -15.38 -6.04 8.21
C ARG A 261 -14.40 -6.78 9.12
N VAL A 262 -14.22 -6.32 10.36
CA VAL A 262 -13.28 -6.96 11.30
C VAL A 262 -13.74 -8.37 11.67
N ILE A 263 -15.05 -8.58 11.89
CA ILE A 263 -15.60 -9.90 12.20
C ILE A 263 -15.39 -10.86 11.02
N ASN A 264 -15.66 -10.44 9.78
CA ASN A 264 -15.46 -11.30 8.60
C ASN A 264 -13.98 -11.63 8.37
N GLN A 265 -13.07 -10.68 8.57
CA GLN A 265 -11.63 -10.95 8.46
C GLN A 265 -11.14 -11.88 9.56
N SER A 266 -11.55 -11.63 10.81
CA SER A 266 -11.24 -12.52 11.93
C SER A 266 -11.79 -13.92 11.67
N TYR A 267 -13.02 -14.05 11.19
CA TYR A 267 -13.60 -15.36 10.85
C TYR A 267 -12.70 -16.13 9.89
N LYS A 268 -12.31 -15.52 8.76
CA LYS A 268 -11.41 -16.15 7.78
C LYS A 268 -10.07 -16.56 8.39
N TYR A 269 -9.49 -15.72 9.24
CA TYR A 269 -8.23 -16.01 9.92
C TYR A 269 -8.35 -17.22 10.87
N PHE A 270 -9.39 -17.27 11.69
CA PHE A 270 -9.60 -18.38 12.63
C PHE A 270 -10.01 -19.68 11.91
N ASP A 271 -10.74 -19.58 10.80
CA ASP A 271 -11.10 -20.71 9.93
C ASP A 271 -9.87 -21.37 9.31
N GLN A 272 -8.89 -20.57 8.87
CA GLN A 272 -7.60 -21.08 8.37
C GLN A 272 -6.79 -21.85 9.42
N LEU A 273 -7.02 -21.57 10.71
CA LEU A 273 -6.40 -22.29 11.82
C LEU A 273 -7.18 -23.55 12.25
N GLY A 274 -8.29 -23.87 11.57
CA GLY A 274 -9.15 -25.00 11.92
C GLY A 274 -9.89 -24.79 13.25
N ALA A 275 -10.21 -23.55 13.60
CA ALA A 275 -10.77 -23.21 14.91
C ALA A 275 -12.31 -23.38 15.01
N PHE A 276 -12.99 -23.74 13.92
CA PHE A 276 -14.45 -23.91 13.84
C PHE A 276 -14.87 -25.37 13.67
#